data_AF-A0A0K3AVS5-F1
#
_entry.id   AF-A0A0K3AVS5-F1
#
_cell.length_a   1.000
_cell.length_b   1.000
_cell.length_c   1.000
_cell.angle_alpha   90.00
_cell.angle_beta   90.00
_cell.angle_gamma   90.00
#
_symmetry.space_group_name_H-M   'P 1'
#
loop_
_entity.id
_entity.type
_entity.pdbx_description
1 polymer ?
#
loop_
_entity_poly.entity_id
_entity_poly.type
_entity_poly.pdbx_seq_one_letter_code
_entity_poly.pdbx_strand_id
1 'polypeptide(L)'
;MASAIVEKIKTELSAAGLSSGAIDGILKIAATYKPKEGEKPDLAQAMVTIGKLFAELETFIKTQPESDQTIYHAIIEKKKAELVAHGIKF
;
A
#
# COMPACT_ATOMS: atom_id res chain seq x y z
N MET A 1 1.08 -12.58 12.92
CA MET A 1 0.59 -12.39 11.52
C MET A 1 1.06 -11.07 10.88
N ALA A 2 1.24 -9.97 11.65
CA ALA A 2 1.63 -8.67 11.08
C ALA A 2 2.94 -8.70 10.28
N SER A 3 3.98 -9.36 10.79
CA SER A 3 5.29 -9.43 10.13
C SER A 3 5.22 -10.13 8.77
N ALA A 4 4.44 -11.21 8.65
CA ALA A 4 4.32 -11.94 7.39
C ALA A 4 3.70 -11.09 6.26
N ILE A 5 2.73 -10.23 6.58
CA ILE A 5 2.13 -9.31 5.59
C ILE A 5 3.15 -8.24 5.19
N VAL A 6 3.85 -7.67 6.17
CA VAL A 6 4.89 -6.65 5.93
C VAL A 6 6.03 -7.23 5.08
N GLU A 7 6.50 -8.43 5.38
CA GLU A 7 7.55 -9.13 4.62
C GLU A 7 7.08 -9.49 3.22
N LYS A 8 5.83 -9.91 3.05
CA LYS A 8 5.25 -10.18 1.73
C LYS A 8 5.19 -8.90 0.89
N ILE A 9 4.68 -7.80 1.46
CA ILE A 9 4.64 -6.49 0.78
C ILE A 9 6.07 -6.05 0.43
N LYS A 10 7.00 -6.11 1.38
CA LYS A 10 8.41 -5.77 1.16
C LYS A 10 9.01 -6.56 -0.02
N THR A 11 8.74 -7.86 -0.07
CA THR A 11 9.21 -8.75 -1.13
C THR A 11 8.55 -8.43 -2.47
N GLU A 12 7.24 -8.18 -2.50
CA GLU A 12 6.51 -7.78 -3.71
C GLU A 12 7.04 -6.44 -4.26
N LEU A 13 7.24 -5.44 -3.40
CA LEU A 13 7.78 -4.13 -3.79
C LEU A 13 9.24 -4.25 -4.27
N SER A 14 10.06 -5.03 -3.57
CA SER A 14 11.45 -5.27 -3.97
C SER A 14 11.55 -6.04 -5.29
N ALA A 15 10.67 -7.03 -5.51
CA ALA A 15 10.62 -7.79 -6.76
C ALA A 15 10.17 -6.94 -7.94
N ALA A 16 9.34 -5.92 -7.70
CA ALA A 16 8.95 -4.94 -8.71
C ALA A 16 10.06 -3.93 -9.06
N GLY A 17 11.12 -3.87 -8.25
CA GLY A 17 12.28 -3.00 -8.47
C GLY A 17 12.25 -1.68 -7.70
N LEU A 18 11.38 -1.51 -6.70
CA LEU A 18 11.42 -0.33 -5.83
C LEU A 18 12.70 -0.28 -5.00
N SER A 19 13.23 0.92 -4.83
CA SER A 19 14.36 1.21 -3.96
C SER A 19 14.04 0.90 -2.50
N SER A 20 15.01 0.36 -1.74
CA SER A 20 14.84 0.04 -0.32
C SER A 20 14.34 1.22 0.53
N GLY A 21 14.76 2.45 0.20
CA GLY A 21 14.28 3.67 0.87
C GLY A 21 12.79 3.96 0.61
N ALA A 22 12.34 3.79 -0.63
CA ALA A 22 10.93 3.91 -0.99
C ALA A 22 10.09 2.82 -0.31
N ILE A 23 10.59 1.58 -0.28
CA ILE A 23 9.94 0.47 0.40
C ILE A 23 9.79 0.74 1.90
N ASP A 24 10.84 1.18 2.57
CA ASP A 24 10.79 1.50 4.01
C ASP A 24 9.77 2.61 4.31
N GLY A 25 9.73 3.67 3.50
CA GLY A 25 8.73 4.72 3.63
C GLY A 25 7.30 4.24 3.38
N ILE A 26 7.09 3.42 2.34
CA ILE A 26 5.78 2.80 2.05
C ILE A 26 5.33 1.93 3.23
N LEU A 27 6.21 1.11 3.80
CA LEU A 27 5.88 0.23 4.92
C LEU A 27 5.57 1.03 6.20
N LYS A 28 6.32 2.11 6.45
CA LYS A 28 6.03 3.02 7.58
C LYS A 28 4.65 3.64 7.45
N ILE A 29 4.31 4.16 6.27
CA ILE A 29 2.98 4.72 6.00
C ILE A 29 1.93 3.62 6.13
N ALA A 30 2.09 2.46 5.50
CA ALA A 30 1.13 1.35 5.62
C ALA A 30 0.91 0.90 7.07
N ALA A 31 1.92 1.00 7.94
CA ALA A 31 1.80 0.67 9.35
C ALA A 31 0.94 1.67 10.14
N THR A 32 0.87 2.94 9.74
CA THR A 32 0.02 3.94 10.41
C THR A 32 -1.47 3.72 10.14
N TYR A 33 -1.81 3.13 8.99
CA TYR A 33 -3.17 2.83 8.56
C TYR A 33 -3.62 1.41 8.91
N LYS A 34 -2.81 0.64 9.65
CA LYS A 34 -3.18 -0.73 10.04
C LYS A 34 -4.38 -0.70 11.00
N PRO A 35 -5.45 -1.48 10.74
CA PRO A 35 -6.58 -1.56 11.68
C PRO A 35 -6.10 -2.13 13.02
N LYS A 36 -6.64 -1.61 14.12
CA LYS A 36 -6.37 -2.17 15.46
C LYS A 36 -6.94 -3.60 15.52
N GLU A 37 -6.26 -4.47 16.25
CA GLU A 37 -6.73 -5.84 16.47
C GLU A 37 -8.14 -5.81 17.10
N GLY A 38 -9.11 -6.43 16.43
CA GLY A 38 -10.50 -6.47 16.87
C GLY A 38 -11.43 -5.44 16.20
N GLU A 39 -10.90 -4.40 15.55
CA GLU A 39 -11.70 -3.55 14.67
C GLU A 39 -11.95 -4.30 13.36
N LYS A 40 -13.22 -4.67 13.12
CA LYS A 40 -13.72 -4.91 11.77
C LYS A 40 -14.29 -3.57 11.30
N PRO A 41 -13.49 -2.67 10.71
CA PRO A 41 -14.06 -1.48 10.10
C PRO A 41 -15.09 -1.94 9.08
N ASP A 42 -16.27 -1.31 9.09
CA ASP A 42 -17.24 -1.48 8.00
C ASP A 42 -16.53 -1.26 6.67
N LEU A 43 -16.99 -1.92 5.60
CA LEU A 43 -16.39 -1.80 4.27
C LEU A 43 -16.19 -0.32 3.87
N ALA A 44 -17.12 0.56 4.25
CA ALA A 44 -17.00 2.00 4.06
C ALA A 44 -15.79 2.62 4.79
N GLN A 45 -15.59 2.31 6.07
CA GLN A 45 -14.43 2.81 6.84
C GLN A 45 -13.12 2.22 6.34
N ALA A 46 -13.13 0.94 5.93
CA ALA A 46 -11.98 0.31 5.30
C ALA A 46 -11.62 1.01 3.98
N MET A 47 -12.60 1.32 3.13
CA MET A 47 -12.38 2.07 1.88
C MET A 47 -11.85 3.48 2.14
N VAL A 48 -12.39 4.21 3.12
CA VAL A 48 -11.88 5.55 3.49
C VAL A 48 -10.43 5.46 3.97
N THR A 49 -10.12 4.47 4.81
CA THR A 49 -8.76 4.24 5.32
C THR A 49 -7.80 3.88 4.20
N ILE A 50 -8.20 2.97 3.31
CA ILE A 50 -7.41 2.55 2.14
C ILE A 50 -7.19 3.73 1.18
N GLY A 51 -8.22 4.56 0.95
CA GLY A 51 -8.12 5.76 0.12
C GLY A 51 -7.12 6.77 0.69
N LYS A 52 -7.16 7.03 2.00
CA LYS A 52 -6.18 7.88 2.68
C LYS A 52 -4.76 7.30 2.62
N LEU A 53 -4.64 6.00 2.84
CA LEU A 53 -3.36 5.28 2.71
C LEU A 53 -2.77 5.49 1.30
N PHE A 54 -3.55 5.24 0.25
CA PHE A 54 -3.06 5.45 -1.12
C PHE A 54 -2.72 6.91 -1.42
N ALA A 55 -3.48 7.87 -0.91
CA ALA A 55 -3.19 9.30 -1.09
C ALA A 55 -1.89 9.73 -0.39
N GLU A 56 -1.65 9.24 0.83
CA GLU A 56 -0.42 9.51 1.58
C GLU A 56 0.79 8.85 0.92
N LEU A 57 0.64 7.60 0.49
CA LEU A 57 1.67 6.90 -0.26
C LEU A 57 1.96 7.57 -1.62
N GLU A 58 0.95 8.09 -2.32
CA GLU A 58 1.13 8.86 -3.55
C GLU A 58 1.88 10.17 -3.29
N THR A 59 1.59 10.84 -2.17
CA THR A 59 2.33 12.04 -1.76
C THR A 59 3.79 11.70 -1.45
N PHE A 60 4.02 10.59 -0.76
CA PHE A 60 5.36 10.10 -0.47
C PHE A 60 6.12 9.70 -1.73
N ILE A 61 5.50 8.94 -2.64
CA ILE A 61 6.19 8.46 -3.84
C ILE A 61 6.58 9.61 -4.76
N LYS A 62 5.81 10.70 -4.81
CA LYS A 62 6.17 11.93 -5.54
C LYS A 62 7.49 12.56 -5.06
N THR A 63 7.93 12.25 -3.84
CA THR A 63 9.25 12.67 -3.32
C THR A 63 10.39 11.75 -3.73
N GLN A 64 10.06 10.54 -4.21
CA GLN A 64 11.03 9.54 -4.66
C GLN A 64 11.38 9.74 -6.15
N PRO A 65 12.47 9.14 -6.66
CA PRO A 65 12.84 9.19 -8.07
C PRO A 65 11.72 8.73 -9.02
N GLU A 66 11.69 9.25 -10.25
CA GLU A 66 10.68 8.91 -11.26
C GLU A 66 10.58 7.40 -11.55
N SER A 67 11.70 6.68 -11.46
CA SER A 67 11.73 5.23 -11.57
C SER A 67 10.90 4.56 -10.47
N ASP A 68 11.06 4.99 -9.21
CA ASP A 68 10.28 4.47 -8.09
C ASP A 68 8.81 4.85 -8.20
N GLN A 69 8.51 6.07 -8.69
CA GLN A 69 7.14 6.51 -8.97
C GLN A 69 6.44 5.60 -9.98
N THR A 70 7.11 5.31 -11.09
CA THR A 70 6.56 4.47 -12.15
C THR A 70 6.28 3.05 -11.66
N ILE A 71 7.25 2.46 -10.96
CA ILE A 71 7.13 1.10 -10.41
C ILE A 71 6.01 1.05 -9.36
N TYR A 72 5.96 2.02 -8.45
CA TYR A 72 4.91 2.13 -7.45
C TYR A 72 3.52 2.23 -8.09
N HIS A 73 3.32 3.12 -9.07
CA HIS A 73 2.01 3.25 -9.73
C HIS A 73 1.55 1.94 -10.36
N ALA A 74 2.44 1.19 -11.01
CA ALA A 74 2.11 -0.12 -11.57
C ALA A 74 1.68 -1.14 -10.49
N ILE A 75 2.34 -1.13 -9.33
CA ILE A 75 1.98 -2.00 -8.20
C ILE A 75 0.62 -1.63 -7.62
N ILE A 76 0.37 -0.33 -7.43
CA ILE A 76 -0.88 0.14 -6.83
C ILE A 76 -2.06 -0.10 -7.76
N GLU A 77 -1.88 0.11 -9.06
CA GLU A 77 -2.91 -0.22 -10.04
C GLU A 77 -3.25 -1.71 -10.00
N LYS A 78 -2.23 -2.58 -9.98
CA LYS A 78 -2.42 -4.02 -9.80
C LYS A 78 -3.14 -4.34 -8.48
N LYS A 79 -2.74 -3.72 -7.36
CA LYS A 79 -3.35 -3.95 -6.05
C LYS A 79 -4.80 -3.47 -6.00
N LYS A 80 -5.10 -2.32 -6.63
CA LYS A 80 -6.47 -1.83 -6.80
C LYS A 80 -7.30 -2.82 -7.61
N ALA A 81 -6.77 -3.33 -8.72
CA ALA A 81 -7.46 -4.35 -9.52
C ALA A 81 -7.73 -5.63 -8.73
N GLU A 82 -6.77 -6.10 -7.92
CA GLU A 82 -6.96 -7.23 -6.99
C GLU A 82 -8.08 -6.95 -5.97
N LEU A 83 -8.09 -5.76 -5.36
CA LEU A 83 -9.14 -5.36 -4.40
C LEU A 83 -10.52 -5.31 -5.07
N VAL A 84 -10.62 -4.77 -6.29
CA VAL A 84 -11.85 -4.78 -7.09
C VAL A 84 -12.30 -6.21 -7.40
N ALA A 85 -11.37 -7.09 -7.78
CA ALA A 85 -11.67 -8.50 -8.04
C ALA A 85 -12.15 -9.23 -6.77
N HIS A 86 -11.69 -8.83 -5.59
CA HIS A 86 -12.19 -9.30 -4.29
C HIS A 86 -13.51 -8.66 -3.84
N GLY A 87 -14.14 -7.83 -4.68
CA GLY A 87 -15.43 -7.19 -4.40
C GLY A 87 -15.34 -5.83 -3.71
N ILE A 88 -14.14 -5.26 -3.55
CA ILE A 88 -13.93 -3.91 -3.01
C ILE A 88 -13.92 -2.91 -4.17
N LYS A 89 -15.05 -2.22 -4.41
CA LYS A 89 -15.15 -1.17 -5.43
C LYS A 89 -14.60 0.15 -4.88
N PHE A 90 -13.75 0.84 -5.65
CA PHE A 90 -13.25 2.19 -5.33
C PHE A 90 -14.17 3.27 -5.90
#